data_AF-A0A382RPQ0-F1
#
_entry.id   AF-A0A382RPQ0-F1
#
_cell.length_a   1.000
_cell.length_b   1.000
_cell.length_c   1.000
_cell.angle_alpha   90.00
_cell.angle_beta   90.00
_cell.angle_gamma   90.00
#
_symmetry.space_group_name_H-M   'P 1'
#
loop_
_entity.id
_entity.type
_entity.pdbx_description
1 polymer ?
#
loop_
_entity_poly.entity_id
_entity_poly.type
_entity_poly.pdbx_seq_one_letter_code
_entity_poly.pdbx_strand_id
1 'polypeptide(L)'
;MFLNAVGISLVIAYGKSFSLNKFIKRLALLGLAALSVSLGTYILFPDAWVYFGILHLIWTGTLIAIFFIQLPKISLFIAALIFLFGYLNLTDLSFLRILLSNYLPLSSVDFYPLFPWIAFIFTGIYLGHNPIYKKIFFVKLPLLQLIGQHSLIIYLLHQVILFALVGAIYSLFSQ
;
A
#
# COMPACT_ATOMS: atom_id res chain seq x y z
N MET A 1 -7.38 4.22 -5.47
CA MET A 1 -6.62 4.67 -6.67
C MET A 1 -5.15 4.27 -6.62
N PHE A 2 -4.39 4.62 -5.57
CA PHE A 2 -2.96 4.25 -5.46
C PHE A 2 -2.70 2.72 -5.45
N LEU A 3 -3.48 1.95 -4.71
CA LEU A 3 -3.33 0.48 -4.65
C LEU A 3 -3.58 -0.21 -6.01
N ASN A 4 -4.40 0.37 -6.89
CA ASN A 4 -4.52 -0.11 -8.28
C ASN A 4 -3.19 0.02 -9.02
N ALA A 5 -2.48 1.14 -8.84
CA ALA A 5 -1.17 1.35 -9.45
C ALA A 5 -0.15 0.32 -8.95
N VAL A 6 -0.23 -0.09 -7.67
CA VAL A 6 0.56 -1.20 -7.14
C VAL A 6 0.26 -2.49 -7.91
N GLY A 7 -1.01 -2.87 -8.06
CA GLY A 7 -1.41 -4.06 -8.83
C GLY A 7 -0.96 -4.02 -10.29
N ILE A 8 -1.12 -2.87 -10.97
CA ILE A 8 -0.64 -2.66 -12.34
C ILE A 8 0.88 -2.80 -12.41
N SER A 9 1.62 -2.20 -11.46
CA SER A 9 3.08 -2.27 -11.41
C SER A 9 3.59 -3.71 -11.26
N LEU A 10 2.88 -4.54 -10.51
CA LEU A 10 3.19 -5.96 -10.35
C LEU A 10 3.07 -6.71 -11.68
N VAL A 11 2.01 -6.44 -12.44
CA VAL A 11 1.82 -7.03 -13.78
C VAL A 11 2.93 -6.59 -14.74
N ILE A 12 3.29 -5.31 -14.74
CA ILE A 12 4.34 -4.79 -15.62
C ILE A 12 5.71 -5.39 -15.23
N ALA A 13 6.00 -5.50 -13.94
CA ALA A 13 7.30 -5.98 -13.45
C ALA A 13 7.48 -7.51 -13.53
N TYR A 14 6.42 -8.28 -13.32
CA TYR A 14 6.50 -9.75 -13.15
C TYR A 14 5.58 -10.55 -14.09
N GLY A 15 4.73 -9.90 -14.87
CA GLY A 15 3.74 -10.58 -15.72
C GLY A 15 4.32 -11.30 -16.94
N LYS A 16 5.51 -10.89 -17.43
CA LYS A 16 6.18 -11.55 -18.58
C LYS A 16 7.24 -12.56 -18.15
N SER A 17 8.10 -12.18 -17.21
CA SER A 17 9.14 -13.04 -16.67
C SER A 17 9.28 -12.80 -15.17
N PHE A 18 9.18 -13.88 -14.40
CA PHE A 18 9.30 -13.79 -12.95
C PHE A 18 10.78 -13.82 -12.56
N SER A 19 11.23 -12.78 -11.85
CA SER A 19 12.57 -12.67 -11.31
C SER A 19 12.50 -12.67 -9.79
N LEU A 20 12.85 -13.80 -9.17
CA LEU A 20 12.83 -13.96 -7.72
C LEU A 20 13.72 -12.92 -7.03
N ASN A 21 14.91 -12.64 -7.57
CA ASN A 21 15.84 -11.65 -7.00
C ASN A 21 15.23 -10.24 -6.99
N LYS A 22 14.57 -9.81 -8.07
CA LYS A 22 13.89 -8.50 -8.12
C LYS A 22 12.72 -8.45 -7.15
N PHE A 23 11.97 -9.56 -7.03
CA PHE A 23 10.84 -9.68 -6.12
C PHE A 23 11.27 -9.55 -4.66
N ILE A 24 12.26 -10.33 -4.24
CA ILE A 24 12.80 -10.30 -2.86
C ILE A 24 13.37 -8.93 -2.55
N LYS A 25 14.13 -8.31 -3.48
CA LYS A 25 14.68 -6.96 -3.27
C LYS A 25 13.57 -5.92 -3.03
N ARG A 26 12.50 -5.95 -3.84
CA ARG A 26 11.34 -5.07 -3.66
C ARG A 26 10.63 -5.33 -2.33
N LEU A 27 10.46 -6.60 -1.98
CA LEU A 27 9.78 -7.00 -0.76
C LEU A 27 10.57 -6.59 0.49
N ALA A 28 11.89 -6.78 0.48
CA ALA A 28 12.78 -6.34 1.55
C ALA A 28 12.75 -4.82 1.71
N LEU A 29 12.79 -4.07 0.61
CA LEU A 29 12.71 -2.60 0.65
C LEU A 29 11.39 -2.11 1.29
N LEU A 30 10.26 -2.66 0.85
CA LEU A 30 8.95 -2.32 1.41
C LEU A 30 8.82 -2.73 2.88
N GLY A 31 9.34 -3.90 3.25
CA GLY A 31 9.29 -4.41 4.61
C GLY A 31 10.15 -3.58 5.55
N LEU A 32 11.37 -3.25 5.16
CA LEU A 32 12.25 -2.36 5.93
C LEU A 32 11.65 -0.97 6.08
N ALA A 33 11.05 -0.41 5.03
CA ALA A 33 10.36 0.87 5.11
C ALA A 33 9.16 0.82 6.07
N ALA A 34 8.35 -0.24 6.00
CA ALA A 34 7.21 -0.44 6.91
C ALA A 34 7.66 -0.53 8.37
N LEU A 35 8.67 -1.36 8.65
CA LEU A 35 9.25 -1.51 9.99
C LEU A 35 9.86 -0.21 10.51
N SER A 36 10.54 0.55 9.66
CA SER A 36 11.12 1.84 10.04
C SER A 36 10.04 2.84 10.47
N VAL A 37 8.90 2.87 9.76
CA VAL A 37 7.76 3.70 10.14
C VAL A 37 7.14 3.23 11.45
N SER A 38 6.95 1.92 11.64
CA SER A 38 6.45 1.36 12.90
C SER A 38 7.35 1.72 14.08
N LEU A 39 8.66 1.51 13.96
CA LEU A 39 9.63 1.82 15.02
C LEU A 39 9.70 3.32 15.32
N GLY A 40 9.78 4.16 14.27
CA GLY A 40 9.82 5.61 14.43
C GLY A 40 8.56 6.15 15.11
N THR A 41 7.38 5.66 14.72
CA THR A 41 6.12 6.08 15.33
C THR A 41 5.92 5.47 16.72
N TYR A 42 6.45 4.30 17.00
CA TYR A 42 6.44 3.71 18.35
C TYR A 42 7.24 4.54 19.36
N ILE A 43 8.39 5.08 18.95
CA ILE A 43 9.22 5.93 19.81
C ILE A 43 8.55 7.29 20.05
N LEU A 44 7.94 7.88 19.01
CA LEU A 44 7.35 9.22 19.09
C LEU A 44 5.93 9.23 19.68
N PHE A 45 5.13 8.21 19.37
CA PHE A 45 3.71 8.11 19.72
C PHE A 45 3.37 6.67 20.18
N PRO A 46 3.84 6.24 21.36
CA PRO A 46 3.68 4.86 21.83
C PRO A 46 2.21 4.39 21.89
N ASP A 47 1.28 5.29 22.19
CA ASP A 47 -0.16 4.98 22.31
C ASP A 47 -0.91 4.97 20.97
N ALA A 48 -0.24 5.34 19.87
CA ALA A 48 -0.84 5.45 18.54
C ALA A 48 0.09 5.01 17.40
N TRP A 49 1.06 4.15 17.69
CA TRP A 49 2.07 3.73 16.72
C TRP A 49 1.49 2.93 15.55
N VAL A 50 2.18 2.98 14.41
CA VAL A 50 1.73 2.37 13.17
C VAL A 50 2.02 0.88 13.18
N TYR A 51 1.06 0.07 13.61
CA TYR A 51 1.18 -1.39 13.62
C TYR A 51 0.79 -2.05 12.28
N PHE A 52 -0.12 -1.44 11.52
CA PHE A 52 -0.53 -1.96 10.21
C PHE A 52 -1.01 -0.82 9.28
N GLY A 53 -0.05 0.03 8.89
CA GLY A 53 -0.28 1.14 7.96
C GLY A 53 -0.27 0.73 6.48
N ILE A 54 -0.32 1.72 5.59
CA ILE A 54 -0.40 1.50 4.14
C ILE A 54 0.82 0.74 3.58
N LEU A 55 2.02 0.92 4.13
CA LEU A 55 3.21 0.16 3.70
C LEU A 55 3.10 -1.33 4.06
N HIS A 56 2.55 -1.66 5.23
CA HIS A 56 2.29 -3.05 5.65
C HIS A 56 1.26 -3.70 4.72
N LEU A 57 0.20 -2.95 4.38
CA LEU A 57 -0.80 -3.38 3.42
C LEU A 57 -0.20 -3.63 2.02
N ILE A 58 0.66 -2.75 1.51
CA ILE A 58 1.30 -2.96 0.20
C ILE A 58 2.25 -4.16 0.24
N TRP A 59 2.97 -4.34 1.35
CA TRP A 59 3.90 -5.46 1.54
C TRP A 59 3.17 -6.80 1.58
N THR A 60 2.19 -6.94 2.47
CA THR A 60 1.34 -8.13 2.60
C THR A 60 0.51 -8.37 1.34
N GLY A 61 -0.10 -7.32 0.80
CA GLY A 61 -0.86 -7.35 -0.44
C GLY A 61 0.00 -7.77 -1.63
N THR A 62 1.26 -7.34 -1.72
CA THR A 62 2.21 -7.83 -2.75
C THR A 62 2.44 -9.32 -2.63
N LEU A 63 2.68 -9.83 -1.41
CA LEU A 63 2.93 -11.25 -1.15
C LEU A 63 1.75 -12.12 -1.59
N ILE A 64 0.53 -11.66 -1.33
CA ILE A 64 -0.68 -12.38 -1.74
C ILE A 64 -0.93 -12.22 -3.24
N ALA A 65 -0.83 -10.98 -3.75
CA ALA A 65 -1.18 -10.66 -5.12
C ALA A 65 -0.29 -11.34 -6.15
N ILE A 66 0.97 -11.65 -5.82
CA ILE A 66 1.93 -12.30 -6.73
C ILE A 66 1.37 -13.60 -7.33
N PHE A 67 0.62 -14.39 -6.55
CA PHE A 67 0.03 -15.66 -6.97
C PHE A 67 -1.08 -15.48 -8.01
N PHE A 68 -1.68 -14.29 -8.10
CA PHE A 68 -2.81 -13.99 -8.98
C PHE A 68 -2.42 -13.13 -10.18
N ILE A 69 -1.14 -12.75 -10.31
CA ILE A 69 -0.69 -11.83 -11.36
C ILE A 69 -1.07 -12.36 -12.74
N GLN A 70 -0.85 -13.64 -13.03
CA GLN A 70 -1.14 -14.22 -14.36
C GLN A 70 -2.62 -14.56 -14.57
N LEU A 71 -3.47 -14.32 -13.56
CA LEU A 71 -4.87 -14.75 -13.54
C LEU A 71 -5.81 -13.53 -13.43
N PRO A 72 -5.84 -12.61 -14.42
CA PRO A 72 -6.53 -11.32 -14.29
C PRO A 72 -8.04 -11.46 -14.03
N LYS A 73 -8.72 -12.44 -14.65
CA LYS A 73 -10.15 -12.67 -14.43
C LYS A 73 -10.44 -13.17 -13.01
N ILE A 74 -9.61 -14.07 -12.49
CA ILE A 74 -9.74 -14.60 -11.12
C ILE A 74 -9.45 -13.48 -10.12
N SER A 75 -8.41 -12.69 -10.35
CA SER A 75 -8.09 -11.50 -9.56
C SER A 75 -9.29 -10.55 -9.48
N LEU A 76 -9.93 -10.22 -10.62
CA LEU A 76 -11.13 -9.38 -10.64
C LEU A 76 -12.31 -10.01 -9.91
N PHE A 77 -12.53 -11.32 -10.09
CA PHE A 77 -13.60 -12.05 -9.40
C PHE A 77 -13.43 -12.01 -7.88
N ILE A 78 -12.22 -12.27 -7.38
CA ILE A 78 -11.89 -12.18 -5.95
C ILE A 78 -12.11 -10.75 -5.44
N ALA A 79 -11.69 -9.73 -6.19
CA ALA A 79 -11.93 -8.34 -5.81
C ALA A 79 -13.43 -8.02 -5.71
N ALA A 80 -14.23 -8.50 -6.69
CA ALA A 80 -15.68 -8.32 -6.70
C ALA A 80 -16.33 -9.00 -5.50
N LEU A 81 -15.91 -10.21 -5.14
CA LEU A 81 -16.37 -10.89 -3.92
C LEU A 81 -16.03 -10.09 -2.66
N ILE A 82 -14.79 -9.61 -2.51
CA ILE A 82 -14.38 -8.81 -1.35
C ILE A 82 -15.24 -7.55 -1.24
N PHE A 83 -15.48 -6.83 -2.33
CA PHE A 83 -16.34 -5.66 -2.33
C PHE A 83 -17.80 -5.99 -2.00
N LEU A 84 -18.33 -7.10 -2.54
CA LEU A 84 -19.69 -7.55 -2.26
C LEU A 84 -19.87 -7.94 -0.79
N PHE A 85 -18.97 -8.75 -0.24
CA PHE A 85 -19.01 -9.13 1.17
C PHE A 85 -18.84 -7.93 2.11
N GLY A 86 -17.99 -6.97 1.74
CA GLY A 86 -17.85 -5.70 2.46
C GLY A 86 -19.11 -4.85 2.40
N TYR A 87 -19.76 -4.73 1.24
CA TYR A 87 -21.01 -3.99 1.08
C TYR A 87 -22.17 -4.59 1.89
N LEU A 88 -22.25 -5.92 1.92
CA LEU A 88 -23.30 -6.64 2.63
C LEU A 88 -23.03 -6.77 4.14
N ASN A 89 -21.91 -6.22 4.66
CA ASN A 89 -21.46 -6.36 6.06
C ASN A 89 -21.43 -7.82 6.55
N LEU A 90 -21.26 -8.78 5.64
CA LEU A 90 -21.36 -10.22 5.94
C LEU A 90 -20.11 -10.78 6.64
N THR A 91 -19.02 -10.04 6.61
CA THR A 91 -17.76 -10.43 7.25
C THR A 91 -17.12 -9.19 7.85
N ASP A 92 -16.78 -9.23 9.14
CA ASP A 92 -15.87 -8.23 9.70
C ASP A 92 -14.46 -8.53 9.18
N LEU A 93 -14.21 -7.96 8.00
CA LEU A 93 -12.98 -8.07 7.23
C LEU A 93 -11.77 -7.46 7.97
N SER A 94 -12.00 -6.85 9.13
CA SER A 94 -10.99 -6.39 10.08
C SER A 94 -10.59 -7.47 11.10
N PHE A 95 -10.88 -8.76 10.83
CA PHE A 95 -10.65 -9.87 11.77
C PHE A 95 -9.25 -9.84 12.41
N LEU A 96 -8.20 -9.47 11.67
CA LEU A 96 -6.84 -9.35 12.20
C LEU A 96 -6.73 -8.29 13.29
N ARG A 97 -7.40 -7.12 13.13
CA ARG A 97 -7.45 -6.10 14.18
C ARG A 97 -8.22 -6.59 15.39
N ILE A 98 -9.30 -7.34 15.20
CA ILE A 98 -10.08 -7.90 16.30
C ILE A 98 -9.26 -8.94 17.05
N LEU A 99 -8.59 -9.86 16.33
CA LEU A 99 -7.78 -10.92 16.90
C LEU A 99 -6.61 -10.37 17.72
N LEU A 100 -5.95 -9.30 17.22
CA LEU A 100 -4.82 -8.66 17.88
C LEU A 100 -5.23 -7.47 18.78
N SER A 101 -6.52 -7.20 18.95
CA SER A 101 -7.02 -6.01 19.66
C SER A 101 -6.55 -5.93 21.12
N ASN A 102 -6.34 -7.07 21.78
CA ASN A 102 -5.86 -7.13 23.16
C ASN A 102 -4.37 -6.73 23.32
N TYR A 103 -3.61 -6.70 22.22
CA TYR A 103 -2.17 -6.44 22.21
C TYR A 103 -1.79 -5.15 21.46
N LEU A 104 -2.78 -4.49 20.83
CA LEU A 104 -2.57 -3.32 20.01
C LEU A 104 -3.27 -2.10 20.64
N PRO A 105 -2.70 -0.89 20.49
CA PRO A 105 -3.38 0.31 20.93
C PRO A 105 -4.72 0.47 20.22
N LEU A 106 -5.68 1.12 20.90
CA LEU A 106 -7.02 1.34 20.38
C LEU A 106 -7.02 2.15 19.07
N SER A 107 -6.04 3.05 18.94
CA SER A 107 -5.86 3.94 17.80
C SER A 107 -4.47 3.76 17.18
N SER A 108 -4.35 4.02 15.88
CA SER A 108 -3.07 4.13 15.18
C SER A 108 -3.12 5.36 14.28
N VAL A 109 -2.01 6.09 14.20
CA VAL A 109 -1.85 7.24 13.30
C VAL A 109 -2.08 6.84 11.83
N ASP A 110 -1.73 5.60 11.47
CA ASP A 110 -1.96 5.03 10.14
C ASP A 110 -2.43 3.58 10.27
N PHE A 111 -3.70 3.32 9.95
CA PHE A 111 -4.27 1.97 9.95
C PHE A 111 -5.07 1.71 8.68
N TYR A 112 -4.60 0.72 7.90
CA TYR A 112 -5.27 0.27 6.68
C TYR A 112 -5.44 -1.25 6.74
N PRO A 113 -6.63 -1.78 7.11
CA PRO A 113 -6.83 -3.22 7.22
C PRO A 113 -6.56 -3.91 5.87
N LEU A 114 -6.21 -5.21 5.90
CA LEU A 114 -5.95 -5.95 4.67
C LEU A 114 -7.15 -5.92 3.72
N PHE A 115 -8.33 -6.12 4.28
CA PHE A 115 -9.61 -6.07 3.59
C PHE A 115 -10.38 -4.81 4.01
N PRO A 116 -11.12 -4.17 3.10
CA PRO A 116 -11.32 -4.52 1.70
C PRO A 116 -10.16 -4.08 0.78
N TRP A 117 -9.14 -3.41 1.32
CA TRP A 117 -8.18 -2.65 0.53
C TRP A 117 -7.35 -3.46 -0.48
N ILE A 118 -7.04 -4.73 -0.18
CA ILE A 118 -6.36 -5.63 -1.12
C ILE A 118 -7.15 -5.83 -2.42
N ALA A 119 -8.48 -5.69 -2.40
CA ALA A 119 -9.31 -5.75 -3.61
C ALA A 119 -8.91 -4.68 -4.65
N PHE A 120 -8.39 -3.53 -4.21
CA PHE A 120 -7.85 -2.52 -5.11
C PHE A 120 -6.54 -2.96 -5.79
N ILE A 121 -5.72 -3.80 -5.15
CA ILE A 121 -4.53 -4.38 -5.78
C ILE A 121 -4.97 -5.39 -6.85
N PHE A 122 -5.96 -6.22 -6.53
CA PHE A 122 -6.50 -7.22 -7.46
C PHE A 122 -7.21 -6.62 -8.68
N THR A 123 -7.98 -5.54 -8.50
CA THR A 123 -8.53 -4.77 -9.62
C THR A 123 -7.40 -4.15 -10.46
N GLY A 124 -6.35 -3.64 -9.81
CA GLY A 124 -5.12 -3.20 -10.49
C GLY A 124 -4.47 -4.28 -11.37
N ILE A 125 -4.40 -5.53 -10.90
CA ILE A 125 -3.87 -6.66 -11.71
C ILE A 125 -4.70 -6.87 -12.99
N TYR A 126 -6.02 -6.84 -12.87
CA TYR A 126 -6.91 -6.98 -14.03
C TYR A 126 -6.68 -5.83 -15.03
N LEU A 127 -6.63 -4.58 -14.54
CA LEU A 127 -6.38 -3.40 -15.36
C LEU A 127 -5.01 -3.47 -16.05
N GLY A 128 -3.98 -3.96 -15.36
CA GLY A 128 -2.62 -4.11 -15.91
C GLY A 128 -2.51 -5.09 -17.08
N HIS A 129 -3.43 -6.06 -17.18
CA HIS A 129 -3.48 -7.00 -18.30
C HIS A 129 -4.19 -6.43 -19.54
N ASN A 130 -5.16 -5.53 -19.33
CA ASN A 130 -6.01 -5.04 -20.39
C ASN A 130 -5.21 -4.12 -21.35
N PRO A 131 -5.18 -4.42 -22.67
CA PRO A 131 -4.31 -3.77 -23.64
C PRO A 131 -4.57 -2.27 -23.81
N ILE A 132 -5.77 -1.79 -23.49
CA ILE A 132 -6.12 -0.37 -23.55
C ILE A 132 -5.26 0.44 -22.58
N TYR A 133 -5.12 -0.05 -21.34
CA TYR A 133 -4.33 0.65 -20.32
C TYR A 133 -2.84 0.55 -20.61
N LYS A 134 -2.37 -0.54 -21.23
CA LYS A 134 -0.97 -0.63 -21.69
C LYS A 134 -0.61 0.53 -22.62
N LYS A 135 -1.51 0.97 -23.52
CA LYS A 135 -1.25 2.10 -24.43
C LYS A 135 -1.07 3.44 -23.70
N ILE A 136 -1.82 3.68 -22.63
CA ILE A 136 -1.77 4.94 -21.86
C ILE A 136 -0.43 5.08 -21.13
N PHE A 137 0.14 3.98 -20.63
CA PHE A 137 1.44 4.00 -19.92
C PHE A 137 2.66 4.22 -20.83
N PHE A 138 2.50 4.28 -22.16
CA PHE A 138 3.61 4.60 -23.08
C PHE A 138 3.79 6.11 -23.33
N VAL A 139 2.91 6.96 -22.80
CA VAL A 139 3.12 8.41 -22.84
C VAL A 139 4.25 8.76 -21.87
N LYS A 140 5.41 9.18 -22.41
CA LYS A 140 6.57 9.56 -21.61
C LYS A 140 6.36 10.93 -21.00
N LEU A 141 6.05 10.95 -19.70
CA LEU A 141 6.03 12.16 -18.87
C LEU A 141 7.24 12.13 -17.93
N PRO A 142 8.39 12.74 -18.30
CA PRO A 142 9.65 12.54 -17.59
C PRO A 142 9.59 13.01 -16.13
N LEU A 143 8.89 14.12 -15.86
CA LEU A 143 8.69 14.64 -14.52
C LEU A 143 7.89 13.65 -13.64
N LEU A 144 6.77 13.15 -14.17
CA LEU A 144 5.91 12.20 -13.46
C LEU A 144 6.62 10.87 -13.23
N GLN A 145 7.42 10.43 -14.20
CA GLN A 145 8.26 9.25 -14.08
C GLN A 145 9.32 9.41 -12.98
N LEU A 146 9.98 10.57 -12.90
CA LEU A 146 10.98 10.86 -11.87
C LEU A 146 10.35 10.86 -10.47
N ILE A 147 9.23 11.56 -10.29
CA ILE A 147 8.49 11.59 -9.01
C ILE A 147 8.01 10.19 -8.64
N GLY A 148 7.50 9.42 -9.61
CA GLY A 148 7.05 8.04 -9.39
C GLY A 148 8.17 7.08 -8.96
N GLN A 149 9.37 7.20 -9.54
CA GLN A 149 10.53 6.38 -9.17
C GLN A 149 11.02 6.63 -7.74
N HIS A 150 10.87 7.86 -7.25
CA HIS A 150 11.23 8.25 -5.89
C HIS A 150 10.04 8.28 -4.91
N SER A 151 8.88 7.74 -5.32
CA SER A 151 7.64 7.79 -4.54
C SER A 151 7.76 7.23 -3.12
N LEU A 152 8.56 6.18 -2.91
CA LEU A 152 8.78 5.63 -1.56
C LEU A 152 9.55 6.61 -0.65
N ILE A 153 10.57 7.28 -1.18
CA ILE A 153 11.35 8.27 -0.42
C ILE A 153 10.47 9.46 -0.09
N ILE A 154 9.73 9.95 -1.08
CA ILE A 154 8.76 11.04 -0.90
C ILE A 154 7.73 10.65 0.18
N TYR A 155 7.22 9.42 0.12
CA TYR A 155 6.29 8.88 1.12
C TYR A 155 6.91 8.81 2.52
N LEU A 156 8.18 8.46 2.69
CA LEU A 156 8.78 8.42 4.03
C LEU A 156 9.05 9.82 4.59
N LEU A 157 9.45 10.76 3.72
CA LEU A 157 9.83 12.11 4.15
C LEU A 157 8.65 13.04 4.35
N HIS A 158 7.50 12.81 3.69
CA HIS A 158 6.39 13.77 3.72
C HIS A 158 5.91 14.09 5.14
N GLN A 159 5.73 13.08 6.01
CA GLN A 159 5.27 13.29 7.38
C GLN A 159 6.27 14.12 8.18
N VAL A 160 7.57 13.80 8.10
CA VAL A 160 8.62 14.54 8.81
C VAL A 160 8.65 16.01 8.36
N ILE A 161 8.62 16.24 7.05
CA ILE A 161 8.65 17.60 6.48
C ILE A 161 7.39 18.38 6.86
N LEU A 162 6.22 17.77 6.75
CA LEU A 162 4.95 18.43 7.08
C LEU A 162 4.86 18.75 8.58
N PHE A 163 5.22 17.82 9.47
CA PHE A 163 5.25 18.09 10.91
C PHE A 163 6.25 19.19 11.26
N ALA A 164 7.45 19.18 10.66
CA ALA A 164 8.44 20.24 10.89
C ALA A 164 7.93 21.61 10.42
N LEU A 165 7.32 21.69 9.23
CA LEU A 165 6.76 22.93 8.69
C LEU A 165 5.60 23.45 9.53
N VAL A 166 4.64 22.60 9.88
CA VAL A 166 3.50 22.99 10.72
C VAL A 166 3.98 23.43 12.09
N GLY A 167 4.94 22.72 12.70
CA GLY A 167 5.54 23.10 13.97
C GLY A 167 6.22 24.47 13.92
N ALA A 168 6.99 24.75 12.86
CA ALA A 168 7.67 26.03 12.67
C ALA A 168 6.69 27.18 12.45
N ILE A 169 5.61 26.95 11.68
CA ILE A 169 4.54 27.95 11.48
C ILE A 169 3.84 28.21 12.80
N TYR A 170 3.46 27.15 13.53
CA TYR A 170 2.78 27.29 14.82
C TYR A 170 3.60 28.11 15.81
N SER A 171 4.92 27.87 15.92
CA SER A 171 5.78 28.61 16.83
C SER A 171 5.97 30.09 16.47
N LEU A 172 5.74 30.47 15.21
CA LEU A 172 5.75 31.86 14.75
C LEU A 172 4.44 32.60 15.08
N PHE A 173 3.30 31.92 15.06
CA PHE A 173 1.98 32.51 15.34
C PHE A 173 1.58 32.47 16.82
N SER A 174 2.25 31.64 17.63
CA SER A 174 2.01 31.54 19.07
C SER A 174 2.86 32.51 19.91
N GLN A 175 3.55 33.47 19.27
CA GLN A 175 4.25 34.60 19.89
C GLN A 175 3.40 35.86 19.75
#